data_AF-A0A1H9JNR6-F1
#
_entry.id   AF-A0A1H9JNR6-F1
#
_cell.length_a   1.000
_cell.length_b   1.000
_cell.length_c   1.000
_cell.angle_alpha   90.00
_cell.angle_beta   90.00
_cell.angle_gamma   90.00
#
_symmetry.space_group_name_H-M   'P 1'
#
loop_
_entity.id
_entity.type
_entity.pdbx_description
1 polymer ?
#
loop_
_entity_poly.entity_id
_entity_poly.type
_entity_poly.pdbx_seq_one_letter_code
_entity_poly.pdbx_strand_id
1 'polypeptide(L)'
;RVVLDNHSAHVSKETMKYLASRPGRFIYVHTPKHGSWLNLIEAAFSKMARTFLRHIRVSSKAELRERILKGIEEINSTPVVYRWKKFNLEIV
;
A
#
# COMPACT_ATOMS: atom_id res chain seq x y z
N ARG A 1 -3.70 -12.18 -4.17
CA ARG A 1 -4.77 -11.25 -3.72
C ARG A 1 -4.18 -9.85 -3.70
N VAL A 2 -4.92 -8.83 -4.11
CA VAL A 2 -4.51 -7.42 -4.06
C VAL A 2 -5.53 -6.69 -3.19
N VAL A 3 -5.07 -6.09 -2.10
CA VAL A 3 -5.92 -5.29 -1.21
C VAL A 3 -5.90 -3.85 -1.68
N LEU A 4 -7.07 -3.26 -1.87
CA LEU A 4 -7.26 -1.90 -2.36
C LEU A 4 -8.24 -1.14 -1.45
N ASP A 5 -8.11 0.18 -1.39
CA ASP A 5 -9.17 1.00 -0.83
C ASP A 5 -10.34 1.16 -1.83
N ASN A 6 -11.34 1.96 -1.46
CA ASN A 6 -12.50 2.26 -2.30
C ASN A 6 -12.33 3.54 -3.13
N HIS A 7 -11.10 4.01 -3.35
CA HIS A 7 -10.86 5.19 -4.17
C HIS A 7 -11.44 5.01 -5.58
N SER A 8 -11.94 6.08 -6.21
CA SER A 8 -12.62 6.02 -7.51
C SER A 8 -11.79 5.33 -8.59
N ALA A 9 -10.48 5.54 -8.58
CA ALA A 9 -9.53 4.86 -9.47
C ALA A 9 -9.58 3.32 -9.39
N HIS A 10 -9.95 2.76 -8.24
CA HIS A 10 -10.02 1.31 -8.01
C HIS A 10 -11.39 0.71 -8.28
N VAL A 11 -12.47 1.49 -8.19
CA VAL A 11 -13.86 1.00 -8.28
C VAL A 11 -14.63 1.55 -9.49
N SER A 12 -14.02 2.40 -10.32
CA SER A 12 -14.68 2.94 -11.51
C SER A 12 -15.14 1.84 -12.46
N LYS A 13 -16.21 2.12 -13.23
CA LYS A 13 -16.70 1.20 -14.27
C LYS A 13 -15.60 0.83 -15.27
N GLU A 14 -14.76 1.80 -15.63
CA GLU A 14 -13.65 1.60 -16.56
C GLU A 14 -12.60 0.64 -15.96
N THR A 15 -12.16 0.89 -14.73
CA THR A 15 -11.22 0.01 -14.01
C THR A 15 -11.78 -1.39 -13.90
N MET A 16 -13.03 -1.54 -13.44
CA MET A 16 -13.65 -2.86 -13.26
C MET A 16 -13.81 -3.61 -14.60
N LYS A 17 -14.17 -2.91 -15.68
CA LYS A 17 -14.23 -3.49 -17.04
C LYS A 17 -12.84 -3.97 -17.49
N TYR A 18 -11.81 -3.16 -17.26
CA TYR A 18 -10.43 -3.52 -17.59
C TYR A 18 -9.97 -4.73 -16.78
N LEU A 19 -10.22 -4.78 -15.48
CA LEU A 19 -9.87 -5.91 -14.63
C LEU A 19 -10.58 -7.21 -15.05
N ALA A 20 -11.86 -7.12 -15.42
CA ALA A 20 -12.63 -8.25 -15.92
C ALA A 20 -12.06 -8.86 -17.22
N SER A 21 -11.33 -8.08 -18.03
CA SER A 21 -10.66 -8.59 -19.24
C SER A 21 -9.42 -9.45 -18.95
N ARG A 22 -8.96 -9.53 -17.68
CA ARG A 22 -7.78 -10.32 -17.27
C ARG A 22 -8.12 -11.29 -16.13
N PRO A 23 -8.98 -12.29 -16.39
CA PRO A 23 -9.33 -13.27 -15.38
C PRO A 23 -8.09 -14.06 -14.92
N GLY A 24 -8.11 -14.53 -13.67
CA GLY A 24 -7.10 -15.45 -13.14
C GLY A 24 -5.76 -14.83 -12.72
N ARG A 25 -5.50 -13.55 -13.00
CA ARG A 25 -4.23 -12.91 -12.58
C ARG A 25 -4.21 -12.53 -11.11
N PHE A 26 -5.28 -11.88 -10.63
CA PHE A 26 -5.39 -11.41 -9.24
C PHE A 26 -6.82 -11.55 -8.72
N ILE A 27 -6.93 -11.75 -7.40
CA ILE A 27 -8.18 -11.58 -6.65
C ILE A 27 -8.11 -10.21 -5.98
N TYR A 28 -9.00 -9.31 -6.39
CA TYR A 28 -9.11 -7.96 -5.82
C TYR A 28 -9.99 -7.98 -4.57
N VAL A 29 -9.51 -7.39 -3.48
CA VAL A 29 -10.20 -7.31 -2.21
C VAL A 29 -10.23 -5.84 -1.80
N HIS A 30 -11.43 -5.26 -1.73
CA HIS A 30 -11.58 -3.88 -1.26
C HIS A 30 -11.74 -3.87 0.27
N THR A 31 -11.08 -2.91 0.93
CA THR A 31 -11.30 -2.69 2.36
C THR A 31 -12.73 -2.21 2.61
N PRO A 32 -13.35 -2.51 3.77
CA PRO A 32 -14.63 -1.92 4.15
C PRO A 32 -14.56 -0.39 4.14
N LYS A 33 -15.71 0.28 3.96
CA LYS A 33 -15.79 1.73 4.17
C LYS A 33 -15.32 2.07 5.59
N HIS A 34 -14.51 3.12 5.72
CA HIS A 34 -13.86 3.51 6.97
C HIS A 34 -12.87 2.47 7.56
N GLY A 35 -12.55 1.41 6.82
CA GLY A 35 -11.60 0.35 7.22
C GLY A 35 -10.16 0.62 6.77
N SER A 36 -9.73 1.89 6.69
CA SER A 36 -8.40 2.26 6.17
C SER A 36 -7.26 1.64 6.98
N TRP A 37 -7.48 1.41 8.27
CA TRP A 37 -6.53 0.73 9.15
C TRP A 37 -6.18 -0.71 8.73
N LEU A 38 -7.01 -1.37 7.92
CA LEU A 38 -6.71 -2.70 7.36
C LEU A 38 -5.74 -2.64 6.16
N ASN A 39 -5.54 -1.46 5.58
CA ASN A 39 -4.71 -1.26 4.41
C ASN A 39 -3.25 -1.02 4.81
N LEU A 40 -2.44 -2.09 4.84
CA LEU A 40 -1.04 -2.03 5.31
C LEU A 40 -0.16 -1.02 4.56
N ILE A 41 -0.49 -0.68 3.31
CA ILE A 41 0.27 0.32 2.56
C ILE A 41 0.19 1.71 3.21
N GLU A 42 -0.92 2.03 3.88
CA GLU A 42 -1.07 3.30 4.61
C GLU A 42 -0.09 3.37 5.78
N ALA A 43 0.13 2.25 6.49
CA ALA A 43 1.12 2.16 7.55
C ALA A 43 2.55 2.33 7.00
N ALA A 44 2.84 1.75 5.83
CA ALA A 44 4.12 1.92 5.15
C ALA A 44 4.36 3.39 4.75
N PHE A 45 3.38 4.07 4.14
CA PHE A 45 3.47 5.49 3.84
C PHE A 45 3.63 6.35 5.09
N SER A 46 2.91 6.01 6.17
CA SER A 46 3.05 6.69 7.46
C SER A 46 4.47 6.55 8.04
N LYS A 47 5.10 5.38 7.87
CA LYS A 47 6.51 5.15 8.24
C LYS A 47 7.43 6.02 7.38
N MET A 48 7.32 5.94 6.05
CA MET A 48 8.14 6.72 5.11
C MET A 48 8.02 8.23 5.37
N ALA A 49 6.79 8.70 5.63
CA ALA A 49 6.50 10.09 6.00
C ALA A 49 7.33 10.52 7.20
N ARG A 50 7.29 9.74 8.29
CA ARG A 50 8.02 10.06 9.54
C ARG A 50 9.53 9.86 9.45
N THR A 51 10.01 8.91 8.66
CA THR A 51 11.43 8.53 8.67
C THR A 51 12.27 9.41 7.76
N PHE A 52 11.85 9.61 6.50
CA PHE A 52 12.72 10.28 5.53
C PHE A 52 12.02 11.28 4.62
N LEU A 53 10.68 11.31 4.52
CA LEU A 53 9.99 12.28 3.66
C LEU A 53 9.72 13.62 4.35
N ARG A 54 9.35 13.64 5.64
CA ARG A 54 8.91 14.88 6.34
C ARG A 54 9.92 16.03 6.28
N HIS A 55 11.21 15.72 6.24
CA HIS A 55 12.29 16.69 6.22
C HIS A 55 13.20 16.55 5.00
N ILE A 56 12.71 15.87 3.96
CA ILE A 56 13.50 15.67 2.75
C ILE A 56 13.73 17.00 2.05
N ARG A 57 14.98 17.25 1.65
CA ARG A 57 15.37 18.38 0.80
C ARG A 57 16.00 17.79 -0.46
N VAL A 58 15.48 18.20 -1.61
CA VAL A 58 15.92 17.74 -2.93
C VAL A 58 15.89 18.91 -3.90
N SER A 59 16.80 18.88 -4.86
CA SER A 59 16.96 19.88 -5.92
C SER A 59 16.16 19.56 -7.17
N SER A 60 15.69 18.32 -7.34
CA SER A 60 14.97 17.88 -8.53
C SER A 60 13.98 16.73 -8.25
N LYS A 61 13.06 16.51 -9.21
CA LYS A 61 12.15 15.35 -9.18
C LYS A 61 12.91 14.02 -9.37
N ALA A 62 14.01 14.03 -10.10
CA ALA A 62 14.85 12.85 -10.30
C ALA A 62 15.50 12.42 -8.97
N GLU A 63 16.07 13.38 -8.25
CA GLU A 63 16.62 13.17 -6.91
C GLU A 63 15.55 12.69 -5.93
N LEU A 64 14.34 13.30 -5.95
CA LEU A 64 13.23 12.82 -5.13
C LEU A 64 12.92 11.34 -5.37
N ARG A 65 12.85 10.93 -6.65
CA ARG A 65 12.60 9.55 -7.04
C ARG A 65 13.71 8.63 -6.52
N GLU A 66 14.96 8.99 -6.72
CA GLU A 66 16.12 8.23 -6.24
C GLU A 66 16.07 8.03 -4.74
N ARG A 67 15.83 9.09 -3.97
CA ARG A 67 15.76 9.05 -2.50
C ARG A 67 14.60 8.18 -2.00
N ILE A 68 13.44 8.24 -2.67
CA ILE A 68 12.31 7.36 -2.35
C ILE A 68 12.66 5.89 -2.62
N LEU A 69 13.26 5.59 -3.77
CA LEU A 69 13.64 4.22 -4.14
C LEU A 69 14.70 3.66 -3.19
N LYS A 70 15.68 4.46 -2.79
CA LYS A 70 16.67 4.08 -1.78
C LYS A 70 16.00 3.77 -0.43
N GLY A 71 15.07 4.62 0.02
CA GLY A 71 14.32 4.35 1.25
C GLY A 71 13.49 3.06 1.19
N ILE A 72 12.93 2.73 0.02
CA ILE A 72 12.22 1.46 -0.22
C ILE A 72 13.20 0.27 -0.17
N GLU A 73 14.37 0.39 -0.81
CA GLU A 73 15.41 -0.64 -0.79
C GLU A 73 15.88 -0.94 0.64
N GLU A 74 16.14 0.10 1.45
CA GLU A 74 16.52 -0.02 2.86
C GLU A 74 15.41 -0.66 3.71
N ILE A 75 14.14 -0.36 3.43
CA ILE A 75 13.01 -1.04 4.10
C ILE A 75 12.94 -2.51 3.72
N ASN A 76 13.20 -2.84 2.45
CA ASN A 76 13.13 -4.20 1.93
C ASN A 76 14.31 -5.07 2.40
N SER A 77 15.50 -4.49 2.63
CA SER A 77 16.66 -5.22 3.14
C SER A 77 16.47 -5.66 4.59
N THR A 78 15.67 -4.92 5.36
CA THR A 78 15.36 -5.23 6.77
C THR A 78 13.84 -5.18 7.01
N PRO A 79 13.08 -6.15 6.47
CA PRO A 79 11.63 -6.09 6.49
C PRO A 79 11.09 -6.31 7.92
N VAL A 80 10.14 -5.47 8.31
CA VAL A 80 9.40 -5.66 9.57
C VAL A 80 8.06 -6.30 9.25
N VAL A 81 7.84 -7.50 9.80
CA VAL A 81 6.59 -8.22 9.63
C VAL A 81 5.50 -7.57 10.47
N TYR A 82 4.45 -7.08 9.81
CA TYR A 82 3.24 -6.60 10.50
C TYR A 82 2.52 -7.78 11.14
N ARG A 83 2.33 -7.73 12.46
CA ARG A 83 1.54 -8.71 13.21
C ARG A 83 0.42 -8.01 13.94
N TRP A 84 -0.80 -8.48 13.72
CA TRP A 84 -1.93 -8.04 14.50
C TRP A 84 -1.93 -8.72 15.86
N LYS A 85 -1.98 -7.94 16.94
CA LYS A 85 -1.91 -8.48 18.32
C LYS A 85 -3.27 -8.81 18.92
N LYS A 86 -4.38 -8.41 18.28
CA LYS A 86 -5.75 -8.48 18.83
C LYS A 86 -6.74 -9.14 17.87
N PHE A 87 -6.32 -10.19 17.18
CA PHE A 87 -7.26 -11.09 16.50
C PHE A 87 -7.15 -12.45 17.16
N ASN A 88 -8.22 -12.86 17.84
CA ASN A 88 -8.41 -14.27 18.11
C ASN A 88 -8.91 -14.87 16.78
N LEU A 89 -7.98 -15.36 15.97
CA LEU A 89 -8.31 -16.14 14.78
C LEU A 89 -8.72 -17.54 15.27
N GLU A 90 -9.81 -17.62 16.04
CA GLU A 90 -10.51 -18.88 16.20
C GLU A 90 -10.99 -19.24 14.80
N ILE A 91 -10.24 -20.13 14.16
CA ILE A 91 -10.59 -20.73 12.89
C ILE A 91 -11.88 -21.48 13.17
N VAL A 92 -13.01 -20.92 12.75
CA VAL A 92 -14.27 -21.65 12.57
C VAL A 92 -14.24 -22.30 11.21
#